data_AF-A0A940NKK2-F1
#
_entry.id   AF-A0A940NKK2-F1
#
_cell.length_a   1.000
_cell.length_b   1.000
_cell.length_c   1.000
_cell.angle_alpha   90.00
_cell.angle_beta   90.00
_cell.angle_gamma   90.00
#
_symmetry.space_group_name_H-M   'P 1'
#
loop_
_entity.id
_entity.type
_entity.pdbx_description
1 polymer ?
#
loop_
_entity_poly.entity_id
_entity_poly.type
_entity_poly.pdbx_seq_one_letter_code
_entity_poly.pdbx_strand_id
1 'polypeptide(L)' 'MSAQVCLTLHDGYRAWKGFDWDVLNRLYERGFIEDPVNKTKSVILTEEGLRESERLFNEHFVIP' A
#
# COMPACT_ATOMS: atom_id res chain seq x y z
N MET A 1 -24.91 4.33 -1.81
CA MET A 1 -24.54 3.14 -2.59
C MET A 1 -23.43 3.54 -3.56
N SER A 2 -22.18 3.25 -3.21
CA SER A 2 -21.05 3.22 -4.17
C SER A 2 -19.86 2.60 -3.45
N ALA A 3 -19.87 1.27 -3.38
CA ALA A 3 -18.74 0.45 -3.00
C ALA A 3 -17.92 0.17 -4.27
N GLN A 4 -16.69 0.70 -4.35
CA GLN A 4 -15.64 0.07 -5.18
C GLN A 4 -14.27 0.71 -4.93
N VAL A 5 -13.46 0.08 -4.09
CA VAL A 5 -12.02 -0.01 -4.33
C VAL A 5 -11.64 -1.46 -4.09
N CYS A 6 -11.78 -2.28 -5.12
CA CYS A 6 -11.17 -3.60 -5.16
C CYS A 6 -9.68 -3.37 -5.40
N LEU A 7 -8.87 -3.51 -4.35
CA LEU A 7 -7.42 -3.63 -4.44
C LEU A 7 -7.11 -4.89 -5.26
N THR A 8 -7.04 -4.74 -6.58
CA THR A 8 -6.50 -5.80 -7.44
C THR A 8 -5.01 -5.90 -7.15
N LEU A 9 -4.65 -6.88 -6.31
CA LEU A 9 -3.29 -7.39 -6.20
C LEU A 9 -2.85 -7.84 -7.61
N HIS A 10 -2.10 -7.00 -8.30
CA HIS A 10 -1.29 -7.45 -9.43
C HIS A 10 0.15 -7.56 -8.91
N ASP A 11 0.63 -8.80 -8.77
CA ASP A 11 2.00 -9.17 -8.42
C ASP A 11 2.50 -8.83 -7.00
N GLY A 12 1.67 -9.06 -5.98
CA GLY A 12 2.07 -9.33 -4.58
C GLY A 12 2.72 -8.21 -3.76
N TYR A 13 3.34 -7.20 -4.39
CA TYR A 13 4.19 -6.20 -3.74
C TYR A 13 4.13 -4.81 -4.39
N ARG A 14 3.32 -4.63 -5.44
CA ARG A 14 3.30 -3.41 -6.25
C ARG A 14 1.96 -2.69 -6.14
N ALA A 15 1.96 -1.51 -5.52
CA ALA A 15 0.82 -0.58 -5.52
C ALA A 15 1.00 0.50 -6.59
N TRP A 16 -0.06 0.94 -7.28
CA TRP A 16 -0.02 1.91 -8.38
C TRP A 16 0.20 3.38 -7.94
N LYS A 17 0.99 4.16 -8.70
CA LYS A 17 1.32 5.59 -8.52
C LYS A 17 0.16 6.60 -8.68
N GLY A 18 -1.09 6.18 -8.48
CA GLY A 18 -2.23 7.10 -8.40
C GLY A 18 -2.35 7.82 -7.05
N PHE A 19 -1.48 7.48 -6.08
CA PHE A 19 -1.49 8.04 -4.74
C PHE A 19 -0.78 9.40 -4.68
N ASP A 20 -1.32 10.28 -3.84
CA ASP A 20 -0.71 11.55 -3.48
C ASP A 20 0.75 11.34 -3.01
N TRP A 21 1.67 12.17 -3.50
CA TRP A 21 3.08 12.12 -3.12
C TRP A 21 3.27 12.28 -1.61
N ASP A 22 2.41 13.05 -0.95
CA ASP A 22 2.46 13.23 0.50
C ASP A 22 2.12 11.93 1.25
N VAL A 23 1.22 11.11 0.69
CA VAL A 23 0.89 9.79 1.25
C VAL A 23 2.08 8.84 1.08
N LEU A 24 2.71 8.82 -0.09
CA LEU A 24 3.90 7.98 -0.32
C LEU A 24 5.07 8.39 0.57
N ASN A 25 5.31 9.70 0.75
CA ASN A 25 6.35 10.19 1.65
C ASN A 25 6.10 9.76 3.09
N ARG A 26 4.87 9.87 3.60
CA ARG A 26 4.53 9.43 4.96
C ARG A 26 4.70 7.92 5.15
N LEU A 27 4.40 7.12 4.14
CA LEU A 27 4.62 5.67 4.18
C LEU A 27 6.10 5.32 4.17
N TYR A 28 6.90 6.05 3.40
CA TYR A 28 8.36 5.91 3.36
C TYR A 28 9.00 6.32 4.69
N GLU A 29 8.62 7.47 5.25
CA GLU A 29 9.10 7.94 6.56
C GLU A 29 8.76 6.96 7.70
N ARG A 30 7.65 6.23 7.58
CA ARG A 30 7.27 5.17 8.51
C ARG A 30 7.97 3.83 8.26
N GLY A 31 8.82 3.74 7.23
CA GLY A 31 9.54 2.52 6.87
C GLY A 31 8.68 1.44 6.24
N PHE A 32 7.47 1.74 5.75
CA PHE A 32 6.54 0.76 5.21
C PHE A 32 6.73 0.48 3.72
N ILE A 33 7.32 1.42 2.99
CA ILE A 33 7.67 1.26 1.59
C ILE A 33 9.12 1.65 1.37
N GLU A 34 9.72 1.12 0.30
CA GLU A 34 11.00 1.62 -0.20
C GLU A 34 10.85 3.00 -0.86
N ASP A 35 11.98 3.66 -1.16
CA ASP A 35 12.01 5.02 -1.69
C ASP A 35 11.08 5.17 -2.92
N PRO A 36 10.02 5.99 -2.81
CA PRO A 36 9.02 6.15 -3.87
C PRO A 36 9.55 6.98 -5.06
N VAL A 37 10.72 7.63 -4.93
CA VAL A 37 11.35 8.49 -5.94
C VAL A 37 12.03 7.66 -7.01
N ASN A 38 11.24 7.00 -7.84
CA ASN A 38 11.69 6.28 -9.03
C ASN A 38 10.81 6.61 -10.25
N LYS A 39 11.18 6.14 -11.45
CA LYS A 39 10.37 6.34 -12.68
C LYS A 39 9.24 5.31 -12.84
N THR A 40 9.20 4.27 -12.00
CA THR A 40 8.26 3.16 -12.13
C THR A 40 6.91 3.51 -11.53
N LYS A 41 5.80 3.04 -12.11
CA LYS A 41 4.44 3.33 -11.61
C LYS A 41 4.07 2.56 -10.32
N SER A 42 5.03 1.95 -9.65
CA SER A 42 4.79 1.19 -8.43
C SER A 42 5.81 1.46 -7.33
N VAL A 43 5.38 1.28 -6.08
CA VAL A 43 6.24 1.24 -4.89
C VAL A 43 6.30 -0.19 -4.35
N ILE A 44 7.38 -0.50 -3.64
CA ILE A 44 7.64 -1.81 -3.02
C ILE A 44 7.38 -1.69 -1.52
N LEU A 45 6.60 -2.61 -0.95
CA LEU A 45 6.42 -2.72 0.50
C LEU A 45 7.67 -3.31 1.16
N THR A 46 8.07 -2.74 2.28
CA THR A 46 9.04 -3.39 3.16
C THR A 46 8.37 -4.57 3.89
N GLU A 47 9.17 -5.39 4.56
CA GLU A 47 8.65 -6.48 5.39
C GLU A 47 7.72 -5.97 6.51
N GLU A 48 8.03 -4.80 7.09
CA GLU A 48 7.18 -4.15 8.08
C GLU A 48 5.88 -3.63 7.47
N GLY A 49 5.96 -2.98 6.30
CA GLY A 49 4.78 -2.50 5.59
C GLY A 49 3.85 -3.63 5.17
N LEU A 50 4.39 -4.79 4.78
CA LEU A 50 3.59 -5.97 4.45
C LEU A 50 2.82 -6.49 5.68
N ARG A 51 3.51 -6.66 6.81
CA ARG A 51 2.87 -7.11 8.07
C ARG A 51 1.76 -6.17 8.52
N GLU A 52 2.02 -4.86 8.46
CA GLU A 52 1.02 -3.86 8.87
C GLU A 52 -0.17 -3.83 7.91
N SER A 53 0.08 -4.03 6.60
CA SER A 53 -0.98 -4.18 5.61
C SER A 53 -1.86 -5.40 5.89
N GLU A 54 -1.27 -6.56 6.22
CA GLU A 54 -2.02 -7.76 6.59
C GLU A 54 -2.83 -7.56 7.88
N ARG A 55 -2.24 -6.91 8.89
CA ARG A 55 -2.92 -6.59 10.16
C ARG A 55 -4.16 -5.74 9.92
N LEU A 56 -4.00 -4.63 9.19
CA LEU A 56 -5.09 -3.70 8.87
C LEU A 56 -6.15 -4.35 7.98
N PHE A 57 -5.74 -5.20 7.04
CA PHE A 57 -6.68 -5.93 6.20
C PHE A 57 -7.59 -6.84 7.04
N ASN A 58 -7.00 -7.58 7.97
CA ASN A 58 -7.76 -8.45 8.88
C ASN A 58 -8.68 -7.63 9.80
N GLU A 59 -8.22 -6.48 10.31
CA GLU A 59 -9.01 -5.60 11.17
C GLU A 59 -10.22 -4.97 10.46
N HIS A 60 -10.09 -4.60 9.20
CA HIS A 60 -11.14 -3.84 8.51
C HIS A 60 -12.04 -4.68 7.59
N PHE A 61 -11.58 -5.84 7.13
CA PHE A 61 -12.28 -6.63 6.11
C PHE A 61 -12.61 -8.06 6.54
N VAL A 62 -12.04 -8.56 7.64
CA VAL A 62 -12.24 -9.93 8.12
C VAL A 62 -13.00 -9.98 9.45
N ILE A 63 -13.31 -8.82 10.06
CA ILE A 63 -14.25 -8.75 11.19
C ILE A 63 -15.69 -8.86 10.64
N PRO A 64 -16.52 -9.82 11.12
CA PRO A 64 -17.93 -9.96 10.74
C PRO A 64 -18.82 -8.79 11.16
#